data_AF-A0A6G5A4G9-F1
#
_entry.id   AF-A0A6G5A4G9-F1
#
_cell.length_a   1.000
_cell.length_b   1.000
_cell.length_c   1.000
_cell.angle_alpha   90.00
_cell.angle_beta   90.00
_cell.angle_gamma   90.00
#
_symmetry.space_group_name_H-M   'P 1'
#
loop_
_entity.id
_entity.type
_entity.pdbx_description
1 polymer ?
#
loop_
_entity_poly.entity_id
_entity_poly.type
_entity_poly.pdbx_seq_one_letter_code
_entity_poly.pdbx_strand_id
1 'polypeptide(L)'
;KLHRDSPDGFKTMEKFEHALAISDSDNDTVFECMTSTRVDINPETMTATYAISLPKPGNVLLFQITPGSSPGWLMFKSDLDPNTKDGVIYYTDYENCVVADLELQGEGHQCTLWVRVAVKNNIPQDCMDQFVDVCGVIVPENSQDMCADMDDVN
;
A
#
# COMPACT_ATOMS: atom_id res chain seq x y z
N LYS A 1 -9.32 -18.92 -5.34
CA LYS A 1 -9.05 -18.37 -3.99
C LYS A 1 -7.88 -19.12 -3.40
N LEU A 2 -6.72 -18.49 -3.45
CA LEU A 2 -5.48 -18.95 -2.82
C LEU A 2 -5.64 -18.92 -1.30
N HIS A 3 -4.90 -19.80 -0.60
CA HIS A 3 -4.86 -19.77 0.86
C HIS A 3 -4.02 -18.57 1.34
N ARG A 4 -4.47 -17.92 2.40
CA ARG A 4 -3.81 -16.78 3.04
C ARG A 4 -4.26 -16.68 4.49
N ASP A 5 -3.31 -16.51 5.40
CA ASP A 5 -3.60 -16.17 6.78
C ASP A 5 -4.06 -14.72 6.87
N SER A 6 -4.88 -14.40 7.87
CA SER A 6 -5.26 -13.01 8.12
C SER A 6 -4.03 -12.20 8.54
N PRO A 7 -3.64 -11.16 7.79
CA PRO A 7 -2.45 -10.38 8.12
C PRO A 7 -2.60 -9.61 9.43
N ASP A 8 -1.47 -9.35 10.10
CA ASP A 8 -1.40 -8.42 11.23
C ASP A 8 -1.06 -7.04 10.67
N GLY A 9 -2.00 -6.11 10.82
CA GLY A 9 -1.87 -4.76 10.29
C GLY A 9 -0.71 -3.98 10.93
N PHE A 10 -0.52 -4.11 12.25
CA PHE A 10 0.56 -3.41 12.94
C PHE A 10 1.92 -3.98 12.57
N LYS A 11 2.05 -5.31 12.54
CA LYS A 11 3.26 -5.98 12.08
C LYS A 11 3.60 -5.62 10.63
N THR A 12 2.60 -5.47 9.78
CA THR A 12 2.81 -4.99 8.40
C THR A 12 3.42 -3.60 8.41
N MET A 13 2.85 -2.68 9.20
CA MET A 13 3.42 -1.34 9.37
C MET A 13 4.84 -1.38 9.93
N GLU A 14 5.16 -2.24 10.90
CA GLU A 14 6.53 -2.43 11.43
C GLU A 14 7.53 -2.88 10.35
N LYS A 15 7.09 -3.72 9.42
CA LYS A 15 7.96 -4.31 8.40
C LYS A 15 8.15 -3.41 7.19
N PHE A 16 7.14 -2.65 6.78
CA PHE A 16 7.16 -1.84 5.57
C PHE A 16 7.34 -0.35 5.91
N GLU A 17 8.60 0.06 6.08
CA GLU A 17 8.95 1.47 6.23
C GLU A 17 8.77 2.26 4.93
N HIS A 18 9.10 1.66 3.79
CA HIS A 18 8.94 2.28 2.48
C HIS A 18 8.37 1.28 1.49
N ALA A 19 7.32 1.65 0.77
CA ALA A 19 6.71 0.82 -0.26
C ALA A 19 6.18 1.66 -1.42
N LEU A 20 6.17 1.05 -2.60
CA LEU A 20 5.74 1.59 -3.87
C LEU A 20 4.49 0.84 -4.32
N ALA A 21 3.42 1.55 -4.66
CA ALA A 21 2.26 0.98 -5.34
C ALA A 21 2.63 0.69 -6.81
N ILE A 22 2.39 -0.53 -7.25
CA ILE A 22 2.72 -0.99 -8.61
C ILE A 22 1.48 -1.07 -9.49
N SER A 23 0.33 -1.37 -8.91
CA SER A 23 -0.91 -1.60 -9.64
C SER A 23 -2.12 -1.45 -8.72
N ASP A 24 -3.26 -1.11 -9.30
CA ASP A 24 -4.56 -0.93 -8.67
C ASP A 24 -5.67 -1.70 -9.42
N SER A 25 -6.87 -1.75 -8.84
CA SER A 25 -8.02 -2.52 -9.33
C SER A 25 -8.71 -1.95 -10.58
N ASP A 26 -8.52 -0.68 -10.91
CA ASP A 26 -9.12 -0.05 -12.08
C ASP A 26 -8.15 0.10 -13.26
N ASN A 27 -6.86 -0.20 -13.07
CA ASN A 27 -5.83 -0.21 -14.12
C ASN A 27 -5.79 1.12 -14.88
N ASP A 28 -6.15 2.21 -14.19
CA ASP A 28 -6.24 3.55 -14.73
C ASP A 28 -4.92 4.33 -14.58
N THR A 29 -3.91 3.67 -13.99
CA THR A 29 -2.53 4.13 -13.77
C THR A 29 -2.40 5.25 -12.73
N VAL A 30 -3.47 5.60 -12.00
CA VAL A 30 -3.48 6.74 -11.07
C VAL A 30 -2.74 6.43 -9.78
N PHE A 31 -2.87 5.20 -9.24
CA PHE A 31 -2.15 4.81 -8.02
C PHE A 31 -0.79 4.19 -8.30
N GLU A 32 -0.50 3.87 -9.56
CA GLU A 32 0.81 3.40 -9.98
C GLU A 32 1.88 4.42 -9.60
N CYS A 33 2.95 3.93 -9.00
CA CYS A 33 4.08 4.73 -8.54
C CYS A 33 3.75 5.64 -7.34
N MET A 34 2.62 5.46 -6.66
CA MET A 34 2.48 6.09 -5.33
C MET A 34 3.53 5.54 -4.37
N THR A 35 4.16 6.41 -3.60
CA THR A 35 5.08 5.98 -2.54
C THR A 35 4.44 6.15 -1.18
N SER A 36 4.77 5.23 -0.28
CA SER A 36 4.45 5.31 1.13
C SER A 36 5.77 5.27 1.91
N THR A 37 5.95 6.21 2.83
CA THR A 37 7.11 6.28 3.70
C THR A 37 6.66 6.50 5.13
N ARG A 38 6.97 5.56 6.01
CA ARG A 38 6.69 5.64 7.44
C ARG A 38 7.58 6.70 8.06
N VAL A 39 6.98 7.74 8.62
CA VAL A 39 7.70 8.84 9.27
C VAL A 39 7.83 8.63 10.78
N ASP A 40 6.89 7.90 11.39
CA ASP A 40 6.90 7.60 12.82
C ASP A 40 6.16 6.28 13.12
N ILE A 41 6.52 5.62 14.22
CA ILE A 41 5.82 4.43 14.72
C ILE A 41 5.88 4.37 16.24
N ASN A 42 4.73 4.14 16.86
CA ASN A 42 4.56 3.97 18.30
C ASN A 42 4.00 2.56 18.59
N PRO A 43 4.84 1.64 19.09
CA PRO A 43 4.42 0.28 19.46
C PRO A 43 3.47 0.23 20.66
N GLU A 44 3.52 1.20 21.57
CA GLU A 44 2.65 1.21 22.76
C GLU A 44 1.19 1.52 22.40
N THR A 45 0.99 2.40 21.42
CA THR A 45 -0.35 2.77 20.92
C THR A 45 -0.71 2.10 19.60
N MET A 46 0.14 1.20 19.11
CA MET A 46 0.00 0.53 17.81
C MET A 46 -0.32 1.51 16.67
N THR A 47 0.36 2.65 16.65
CA THR A 47 0.11 3.72 15.70
C THR A 47 1.33 3.90 14.80
N ALA A 48 1.14 4.13 13.51
CA ALA A 48 2.18 4.60 12.62
C ALA A 48 1.73 5.83 11.85
N THR A 49 2.66 6.73 11.52
CA THR A 49 2.40 7.85 10.62
C THR A 49 3.12 7.59 9.31
N TYR A 50 2.41 7.72 8.19
CA TYR A 50 2.94 7.55 6.84
C TYR A 50 2.76 8.82 6.02
N ALA A 51 3.80 9.17 5.28
CA ALA A 51 3.75 10.11 4.18
C ALA A 51 3.45 9.34 2.89
N ILE A 52 2.32 9.64 2.26
CA ILE A 52 1.92 9.08 0.97
C ILE A 52 2.13 10.15 -0.11
N SER A 53 2.92 9.84 -1.14
CA SER A 53 3.20 10.76 -2.25
C SER A 53 2.59 10.24 -3.55
N LEU A 54 1.94 11.13 -4.29
CA LEU A 54 1.39 10.84 -5.62
C LEU A 54 2.42 11.10 -6.74
N PRO A 55 2.35 10.39 -7.88
CA PRO A 55 3.33 10.53 -8.98
C PRO A 55 3.26 11.87 -9.72
N LYS A 56 2.08 12.50 -9.79
CA LYS A 56 1.88 13.83 -10.39
C LYS A 56 2.06 14.92 -9.31
N PRO A 57 2.42 16.17 -9.67
CA PRO A 57 2.99 17.11 -8.72
C PRO A 57 2.10 17.36 -7.49
N GLY A 58 2.62 16.96 -6.33
CA GLY A 58 2.94 17.93 -5.27
C GLY A 58 2.37 17.68 -3.89
N ASN A 59 1.38 16.80 -3.72
CA ASN A 59 0.75 16.62 -2.42
C ASN A 59 1.29 15.36 -1.74
N VAL A 60 2.08 15.58 -0.70
CA VAL A 60 2.33 14.56 0.32
C VAL A 60 1.18 14.61 1.31
N LEU A 61 0.51 13.48 1.49
CA LEU A 61 -0.52 13.31 2.51
C LEU A 61 0.06 12.58 3.70
N LEU A 62 -0.15 13.13 4.90
CA LEU A 62 0.16 12.44 6.13
C LEU A 62 -1.06 11.67 6.60
N PHE A 63 -0.87 10.38 6.82
CA PHE A 63 -1.87 9.50 7.41
C PHE A 63 -1.35 8.93 8.72
N GLN A 64 -2.12 9.12 9.79
CA GLN A 64 -1.99 8.30 10.98
C GLN A 64 -2.79 7.02 10.76
N ILE A 65 -2.11 5.88 10.84
CA ILE A 65 -2.66 4.55 10.59
C ILE A 65 -2.64 3.76 11.90
N THR A 66 -3.75 3.10 12.19
CA THR A 66 -3.93 2.22 13.37
C THR A 66 -4.65 0.93 12.97
N PRO A 67 -4.45 -0.19 13.69
CA PRO A 67 -5.25 -1.39 13.48
C PRO A 67 -6.74 -1.14 13.69
N GLY A 68 -7.54 -1.79 12.85
CA GLY A 68 -8.99 -1.81 12.96
C GLY A 68 -9.50 -2.86 13.96
N SER A 69 -10.80 -3.13 13.89
CA SER A 69 -11.50 -4.04 14.81
C SER A 69 -11.26 -5.54 14.54
N SER A 70 -10.58 -5.88 13.44
CA SER A 70 -10.32 -7.25 13.01
C SER A 70 -8.93 -7.37 12.39
N PRO A 71 -8.30 -8.56 12.40
CA PRO A 71 -7.01 -8.79 11.74
C PRO A 71 -7.02 -8.28 10.28
N GLY A 72 -5.95 -7.60 9.90
CA GLY A 72 -5.76 -6.99 8.58
C GLY A 72 -6.46 -5.64 8.39
N TRP A 73 -7.46 -5.30 9.20
CA TRP A 73 -8.14 -4.00 9.08
C TRP A 73 -7.24 -2.88 9.59
N LEU A 74 -7.37 -1.73 8.94
CA LEU A 74 -6.64 -0.50 9.21
C LEU A 74 -7.63 0.67 9.25
N MET A 75 -7.32 1.65 10.09
CA MET A 75 -8.02 2.92 10.17
C MET A 75 -7.05 4.04 9.84
N PHE A 76 -7.43 4.93 8.94
CA PHE A 76 -6.63 6.03 8.43
C PHE A 76 -7.23 7.37 8.84
N LYS A 77 -6.40 8.27 9.35
CA LYS A 77 -6.76 9.66 9.61
C LYS A 77 -5.76 10.58 8.94
N SER A 78 -6.24 11.58 8.21
CA SER A 78 -5.40 12.63 7.64
C SER A 78 -5.74 13.98 8.27
N ASP A 79 -4.80 14.92 8.21
CA ASP A 79 -5.05 16.28 8.69
C ASP A 79 -5.97 17.09 7.74
N LEU A 80 -6.19 16.61 6.52
CA LEU A 80 -6.99 17.28 5.50
C LEU A 80 -8.46 16.83 5.46
N ASP A 81 -8.76 15.61 5.92
CA ASP A 81 -10.11 15.05 6.01
C ASP A 81 -10.40 14.62 7.46
N PRO A 82 -11.38 15.24 8.14
CA PRO A 82 -11.74 14.86 9.51
C PRO A 82 -12.40 13.47 9.59
N ASN A 83 -12.85 12.91 8.47
CA ASN A 83 -13.44 11.58 8.45
C ASN A 83 -12.35 10.52 8.56
N THR A 84 -12.58 9.55 9.46
CA THR A 84 -11.73 8.37 9.49
C THR A 84 -12.08 7.47 8.31
N LYS A 85 -11.06 7.08 7.56
CA LYS A 85 -11.17 6.13 6.45
C LYS A 85 -10.70 4.76 6.92
N ASP A 86 -11.02 3.73 6.16
CA ASP A 86 -10.59 2.37 6.46
C ASP A 86 -9.95 1.67 5.27
N GLY A 87 -9.36 0.53 5.57
CA GLY A 87 -8.77 -0.35 4.59
C GLY A 87 -8.48 -1.71 5.20
N VAL A 88 -8.16 -2.67 4.37
CA VAL A 88 -7.87 -4.03 4.78
C VAL A 88 -6.67 -4.58 4.01
N ILE A 89 -5.72 -5.13 4.74
CA ILE A 89 -4.63 -5.91 4.17
C ILE A 89 -5.15 -7.33 3.97
N TYR A 90 -5.27 -7.75 2.72
CA TYR A 90 -5.67 -9.10 2.37
C TYR A 90 -4.51 -10.08 2.38
N TYR A 91 -3.31 -9.63 2.00
CA TYR A 91 -2.13 -10.48 1.96
C TYR A 91 -0.85 -9.68 2.20
N THR A 92 0.12 -10.30 2.85
CA THR A 92 1.52 -9.85 2.89
C THR A 92 2.40 -11.04 3.21
N ASP A 93 3.58 -11.08 2.63
CA ASP A 93 4.66 -12.00 3.02
C ASP A 93 5.53 -11.42 4.15
N TYR A 94 5.22 -10.21 4.63
CA TYR A 94 6.01 -9.40 5.57
C TYR A 94 7.42 -9.01 5.10
N GLU A 95 7.76 -9.35 3.86
CA GLU A 95 9.12 -9.25 3.32
C GLU A 95 9.19 -8.42 2.06
N ASN A 96 8.29 -8.60 1.10
CA ASN A 96 8.41 -7.99 -0.22
C ASN A 96 7.17 -7.21 -0.62
N CYS A 97 5.97 -7.63 -0.21
CA CYS A 97 4.74 -7.03 -0.71
C CYS A 97 3.57 -7.03 0.28
N VAL A 98 2.59 -6.19 -0.05
CA VAL A 98 1.31 -6.06 0.62
C VAL A 98 0.23 -5.93 -0.46
N VAL A 99 -0.82 -6.74 -0.39
CA VAL A 99 -2.05 -6.56 -1.16
C VAL A 99 -3.09 -6.01 -0.20
N ALA A 100 -3.56 -4.79 -0.47
CA ALA A 100 -4.49 -4.09 0.41
C ALA A 100 -5.58 -3.39 -0.38
N ASP A 101 -6.75 -3.29 0.23
CA ASP A 101 -7.85 -2.48 -0.25
C ASP A 101 -7.99 -1.25 0.66
N LEU A 102 -7.74 -0.06 0.11
CA LEU A 102 -7.53 1.17 0.87
C LEU A 102 -8.42 2.29 0.36
N GLU A 103 -9.05 3.05 1.27
CA GLU A 103 -9.72 4.31 0.95
C GLU A 103 -8.79 5.51 1.22
N LEU A 104 -7.88 5.81 0.28
CA LEU A 104 -6.87 6.88 0.45
C LEU A 104 -7.38 8.27 0.02
N GLN A 105 -8.17 8.39 -1.06
CA GLN A 105 -8.78 9.64 -1.52
C GLN A 105 -10.05 9.42 -2.33
N GLY A 106 -11.05 10.30 -2.12
CA GLY A 106 -12.01 10.81 -3.11
C GLY A 106 -13.00 9.87 -3.80
N GLU A 107 -12.66 8.60 -4.03
CA GLU A 107 -13.40 7.69 -4.93
C GLU A 107 -13.54 6.27 -4.35
N GLY A 108 -13.45 6.14 -3.01
CA GLY A 108 -13.71 4.88 -2.31
C GLY A 108 -12.51 3.95 -2.23
N HIS A 109 -12.82 2.66 -2.10
CA HIS A 109 -11.89 1.57 -1.84
C HIS A 109 -11.15 1.15 -3.11
N GLN A 110 -9.82 1.13 -3.05
CA GLN A 110 -8.95 0.73 -4.15
C GLN A 110 -8.05 -0.44 -3.74
N CYS A 111 -8.14 -1.53 -4.48
CA CYS A 111 -7.35 -2.74 -4.26
C CYS A 111 -5.99 -2.57 -4.94
N THR A 112 -4.92 -2.58 -4.16
CA THR A 112 -3.59 -2.13 -4.56
C THR A 112 -2.52 -3.15 -4.19
N LEU A 113 -1.51 -3.28 -5.04
CA LEU A 113 -0.29 -4.03 -4.77
C LEU A 113 0.84 -3.07 -4.41
N TRP A 114 1.30 -3.14 -3.18
CA TRP A 114 2.46 -2.42 -2.68
C TRP A 114 3.66 -3.34 -2.59
N VAL A 115 4.83 -2.86 -3.00
CA VAL A 115 6.08 -3.63 -2.93
C VAL A 115 7.21 -2.79 -2.36
N ARG A 116 8.24 -3.44 -1.80
CA ARG A 116 9.49 -2.73 -1.50
C ARG A 116 10.15 -2.27 -2.79
N VAL A 117 10.78 -1.09 -2.75
CA VAL A 117 11.58 -0.57 -3.88
C VAL A 117 12.64 -1.56 -4.35
N ALA A 118 13.25 -2.33 -3.44
CA ALA A 118 14.27 -3.32 -3.76
C ALA A 118 13.78 -4.45 -4.69
N VAL A 119 12.47 -4.71 -4.75
CA VAL A 119 11.87 -5.76 -5.59
C VAL A 119 10.99 -5.19 -6.70
N LYS A 120 10.99 -3.87 -6.93
CA LYS A 120 10.12 -3.21 -7.93
C LYS A 120 10.24 -3.82 -9.34
N ASN A 121 11.45 -4.23 -9.72
CA ASN A 121 11.77 -4.83 -11.03
C ASN A 121 11.72 -6.37 -11.04
N ASN A 122 11.45 -7.00 -9.90
CA ASN A 122 11.42 -8.46 -9.78
C ASN A 122 10.45 -8.85 -8.66
N ILE A 123 9.18 -8.49 -8.85
CA ILE A 123 8.11 -8.73 -7.88
C ILE A 123 7.94 -10.25 -7.72
N PRO A 124 7.96 -10.80 -6.49
CA PRO A 124 7.77 -12.23 -6.29
C PRO A 124 6.45 -12.73 -6.88
N GLN A 125 6.47 -13.91 -7.50
CA GLN A 125 5.29 -14.46 -8.18
C GLN A 125 4.10 -14.61 -7.22
N ASP A 126 4.33 -15.02 -5.96
CA ASP A 126 3.26 -15.15 -4.96
C ASP A 126 2.56 -13.80 -4.68
N CYS A 127 3.29 -12.69 -4.69
CA CYS A 127 2.70 -11.35 -4.56
C CYS A 127 1.75 -11.03 -5.72
N MET A 128 2.17 -11.34 -6.95
CA MET A 128 1.36 -11.12 -8.15
C MET A 128 0.14 -12.06 -8.17
N ASP A 129 0.33 -13.34 -7.83
CA ASP A 129 -0.75 -14.34 -7.80
C ASP A 129 -1.82 -13.98 -6.76
N GLN A 130 -1.41 -13.49 -5.58
CA GLN A 130 -2.34 -13.04 -4.55
C GLN A 130 -3.06 -11.76 -4.95
N PHE A 131 -2.36 -10.82 -5.61
CA PHE A 131 -3.01 -9.63 -6.15
C PHE A 131 -4.09 -9.99 -7.18
N VAL A 132 -3.79 -10.89 -8.11
CA VAL A 132 -4.76 -11.38 -9.11
C VAL A 132 -5.94 -12.10 -8.44
N ASP A 133 -5.69 -12.96 -7.45
CA ASP A 133 -6.75 -13.71 -6.76
C ASP A 133 -7.63 -12.82 -5.86
N VAL A 134 -7.08 -11.74 -5.32
CA VAL A 134 -7.78 -10.78 -4.43
C VAL A 134 -8.49 -9.71 -5.23
N CYS A 135 -7.77 -9.00 -6.10
CA CYS A 135 -8.26 -7.80 -6.80
C CYS A 135 -8.88 -8.14 -8.17
N GLY A 136 -8.64 -9.33 -8.72
CA GLY A 136 -9.24 -9.77 -10.00
C GLY A 136 -8.62 -9.12 -11.25
N VAL A 137 -7.51 -8.41 -11.09
CA VAL A 137 -6.77 -7.72 -12.16
C VAL A 137 -5.34 -8.26 -12.28
N ILE A 138 -4.75 -8.14 -13.46
CA ILE A 138 -3.39 -8.60 -13.74
C ILE A 138 -2.45 -7.41 -13.60
N VAL A 139 -1.29 -7.62 -12.97
CA VAL A 139 -0.22 -6.62 -12.93
C VAL A 139 0.26 -6.34 -14.36
N PRO A 140 0.23 -5.10 -14.85
CA PRO A 140 0.68 -4.76 -16.20
C PRO A 140 2.14 -5.19 -16.45
N GLU A 141 2.43 -5.77 -17.62
CA GLU A 141 3.79 -6.22 -17.98
C GLU A 141 4.81 -5.07 -17.94
N ASN A 142 4.37 -3.84 -18.20
CA ASN A 142 5.20 -2.63 -18.22
C ASN A 142 5.20 -1.86 -16.89
N SER A 143 4.57 -2.37 -15.83
CA SER A 143 4.50 -1.69 -14.51
C SER A 143 5.88 -1.34 -13.94
N GLN A 144 6.92 -2.11 -14.30
CA GLN A 144 8.32 -1.87 -13.93
C GLN A 144 8.91 -0.61 -14.57
N ASP A 145 8.53 -0.31 -15.82
CA ASP A 145 9.02 0.85 -16.57
C ASP A 145 8.30 2.15 -16.15
N MET A 146 7.12 2.03 -15.53
CA MET A 146 6.27 3.19 -15.21
C MET A 146 6.79 3.98 -14.01
N CYS A 147 7.53 3.32 -13.09
CA CYS A 147 8.09 3.95 -11.89
C CYS A 147 9.60 4.21 -11.97
N ALA A 148 10.18 4.15 -13.17
CA ALA A 148 11.62 4.28 -13.41
C ALA A 148 12.18 5.68 -13.12
N ASP A 149 11.36 6.73 -13.10
CA ASP A 149 11.79 8.12 -12.99
C ASP A 149 11.92 8.66 -11.55
N MET A 150 11.79 7.82 -10.52
CA MET A 150 11.87 8.28 -9.11
C MET A 150 13.26 8.18 -8.47
N ASP A 151 14.26 7.70 -9.20
CA ASP A 151 15.63 7.58 -8.69
C ASP A 151 16.43 8.92 -8.72
N ASP A 152 15.78 10.05 -9.02
CA ASP A 152 16.40 11.40 -9.09
C ASP A 152 15.88 12.39 -8.03
N VAL A 153 16.00 12.07 -6.73
CA VAL A 153 16.06 13.11 -5.69
C VAL A 153 17.17 12.78 -4.69
N ASN A 154 18.32 13.39 -4.94
CA ASN A 154 19.47 13.51 -4.03
C ASN A 154 19.11 14.29 -2.75
#